data_AF-A0A7Y3G2Y1-F1
#
_entry.id   AF-A0A7Y3G2Y1-F1
#
_cell.length_a   1.000
_cell.length_b   1.000
_cell.length_c   1.000
_cell.angle_alpha   90.00
_cell.angle_beta   90.00
_cell.angle_gamma   90.00
#
_symmetry.space_group_name_H-M   'P 1'
#
loop_
_entity.id
_entity.type
_entity.pdbx_description
1 polymer ?
#
loop_
_entity_poly.entity_id
_entity_poly.type
_entity_poly.pdbx_seq_one_letter_code
_entity_poly.pdbx_strand_id
1 'polypeptide(L)'
;MKKILVVAGVVIISGVAWAHWYFGDRGRFTTEAEYTGLRRTVIGQDLASPEDPAATLRFDPAFRHTGGQKFILYGVADTEQHFFVETTDDDQLKSVYWVQYEAYLPDKSYTYDYTDSPLRLTLNGYTFYTDTAVVETDPNRKRARGTDGAMARALLASRGYTLPDEYVYARLVYLTDESRQKELMIIFIDDLAPTGLTAAGLQDGGPDADRWPEVEQTHLDRIRQTLSVRPLDVPE
;
A
#
# COMPACT_ATOMS: atom_id res chain seq x y z
N MET A 1 29.86 -17.64 -46.99
CA MET A 1 29.48 -17.95 -45.58
C MET A 1 29.47 -16.70 -44.69
N LYS A 2 28.72 -15.63 -45.04
CA LYS A 2 28.64 -14.38 -44.23
C LYS A 2 27.21 -13.95 -43.87
N LYS A 3 26.17 -14.57 -44.44
CA LYS A 3 24.76 -14.20 -44.21
C LYS A 3 24.11 -14.95 -43.03
N ILE A 4 24.67 -16.07 -42.58
CA ILE A 4 24.11 -16.89 -41.48
C ILE A 4 24.46 -16.31 -40.09
N LEU A 5 25.63 -15.66 -39.94
CA LEU A 5 26.04 -15.07 -38.65
C LEU A 5 25.23 -13.82 -38.27
N VAL A 6 24.76 -13.04 -39.24
CA VAL A 6 23.99 -11.81 -38.97
C VAL A 6 22.57 -12.13 -38.49
N VAL A 7 21.95 -13.19 -38.99
CA VAL A 7 20.60 -13.62 -38.58
C VAL A 7 20.60 -14.20 -37.16
N ALA A 8 21.62 -14.98 -36.78
CA ALA A 8 21.73 -15.54 -35.43
C ALA A 8 21.98 -14.45 -34.36
N GLY A 9 22.78 -13.42 -34.67
CA GLY A 9 23.05 -12.31 -33.76
C GLY A 9 21.81 -11.45 -33.48
N VAL A 10 20.97 -11.19 -34.49
CA VAL A 10 19.73 -10.42 -34.32
C VAL A 10 18.70 -11.19 -33.48
N VAL A 11 18.55 -12.50 -33.70
CA VAL A 11 17.60 -13.34 -32.94
C VAL A 11 17.97 -13.43 -31.46
N ILE A 12 19.27 -13.58 -31.13
CA ILE A 12 19.74 -13.64 -29.73
C ILE A 12 19.57 -12.28 -29.03
N ILE A 13 19.91 -11.16 -29.69
CA ILE A 13 19.72 -9.82 -29.12
C ILE A 13 18.23 -9.51 -28.93
N SER A 14 17.36 -9.89 -29.86
CA SER A 14 15.91 -9.77 -29.68
C SER A 14 15.38 -10.67 -28.56
N GLY A 15 15.95 -11.87 -28.36
CA GLY A 15 15.58 -12.76 -27.26
C GLY A 15 16.01 -12.25 -25.88
N VAL A 16 17.17 -11.63 -25.78
CA VAL A 16 17.68 -11.03 -24.52
C VAL A 16 16.99 -9.71 -24.22
N ALA A 17 16.74 -8.86 -25.21
CA ALA A 17 15.94 -7.64 -25.03
C ALA A 17 14.48 -7.98 -24.72
N TRP A 18 13.92 -9.01 -25.35
CA TRP A 18 12.61 -9.55 -25.00
C TRP A 18 12.63 -10.11 -23.60
N ALA A 19 13.60 -10.94 -23.20
CA ALA A 19 13.70 -11.44 -21.83
C ALA A 19 13.88 -10.33 -20.79
N HIS A 20 14.69 -9.31 -21.06
CA HIS A 20 14.89 -8.16 -20.16
C HIS A 20 13.62 -7.30 -20.06
N TRP A 21 12.90 -7.10 -21.17
CA TRP A 21 11.60 -6.41 -21.17
C TRP A 21 10.50 -7.26 -20.51
N TYR A 22 10.51 -8.57 -20.76
CA TYR A 22 9.61 -9.57 -20.21
C TYR A 22 9.82 -9.64 -18.68
N PHE A 23 11.04 -9.86 -18.19
CA PHE A 23 11.29 -9.94 -16.75
C PHE A 23 11.45 -8.58 -16.05
N GLY A 24 11.60 -7.48 -16.79
CA GLY A 24 11.77 -6.13 -16.24
C GLY A 24 10.49 -5.46 -15.77
N ASP A 25 9.34 -5.76 -16.37
CA ASP A 25 8.02 -5.30 -15.91
C ASP A 25 7.30 -6.44 -15.16
N ARG A 26 7.54 -6.54 -13.84
CA ARG A 26 6.88 -7.57 -13.01
C ARG A 26 5.36 -7.38 -12.97
N GLY A 27 4.88 -6.17 -13.18
CA GLY A 27 3.48 -5.78 -13.10
C GLY A 27 2.56 -6.48 -14.09
N ARG A 28 3.07 -6.95 -15.23
CA ARG A 28 2.28 -7.72 -16.19
C ARG A 28 1.90 -9.14 -15.70
N PHE A 29 2.54 -9.62 -14.64
CA PHE A 29 2.18 -10.87 -13.98
C PHE A 29 1.15 -10.65 -12.87
N THR A 30 0.81 -9.39 -12.59
CA THR A 30 -0.29 -9.07 -11.70
C THR A 30 -1.60 -9.41 -12.39
N THR A 31 -2.47 -10.17 -11.72
CA THR A 31 -3.78 -10.52 -12.28
C THR A 31 -4.74 -9.34 -12.23
N GLU A 32 -5.84 -9.43 -12.98
CA GLU A 32 -6.97 -8.53 -12.80
C GLU A 32 -7.50 -8.60 -11.37
N ALA A 33 -8.10 -7.49 -10.92
CA ALA A 33 -8.72 -7.41 -9.60
C ALA A 33 -10.05 -8.19 -9.57
N GLU A 34 -10.24 -8.95 -8.50
CA GLU A 34 -11.52 -9.55 -8.14
C GLU A 34 -12.14 -8.80 -6.94
N TYR A 35 -13.44 -8.51 -7.00
CA TYR A 35 -14.14 -7.72 -5.96
C TYR A 35 -15.05 -8.54 -5.06
N THR A 36 -15.10 -9.86 -5.26
CA THR A 36 -15.98 -10.80 -4.54
C THR A 36 -15.16 -11.96 -3.97
N GLY A 37 -15.69 -12.63 -2.95
CA GLY A 37 -14.98 -13.73 -2.30
C GLY A 37 -13.67 -13.27 -1.65
N LEU A 38 -13.69 -12.04 -1.10
CA LEU A 38 -12.65 -11.52 -0.22
C LEU A 38 -12.68 -12.31 1.08
N ARG A 39 -11.51 -12.56 1.68
CA ARG A 39 -11.42 -13.31 2.93
C ARG A 39 -11.80 -12.44 4.12
N ARG A 40 -11.45 -11.15 4.09
CA ARG A 40 -11.76 -10.21 5.17
C ARG A 40 -13.13 -9.60 4.93
N THR A 41 -13.83 -9.33 6.01
CA THR A 41 -15.21 -8.82 5.97
C THR A 41 -15.30 -7.48 6.66
N VAL A 42 -16.11 -6.58 6.10
CA VAL A 42 -16.31 -5.24 6.66
C VAL A 42 -17.73 -5.14 7.20
N ILE A 43 -17.87 -4.79 8.48
CA ILE A 43 -19.15 -4.50 9.13
C ILE A 43 -19.04 -3.14 9.80
N GLY A 44 -19.72 -2.13 9.24
CA GLY A 44 -19.56 -0.74 9.70
C GLY A 44 -18.11 -0.29 9.59
N GLN A 45 -17.51 0.03 10.74
CA GLN A 45 -16.12 0.50 10.86
C GLN A 45 -15.11 -0.60 11.16
N ASP A 46 -15.55 -1.86 11.17
CA ASP A 46 -14.73 -2.99 11.58
C ASP A 46 -14.38 -3.83 10.34
N LEU A 47 -13.08 -3.94 10.05
CA LEU A 47 -12.53 -4.92 9.12
C LEU A 47 -12.08 -6.15 9.92
N ALA A 48 -12.86 -7.22 9.85
CA ALA A 48 -12.57 -8.48 10.51
C ALA A 48 -11.68 -9.36 9.62
N SER A 49 -10.55 -9.79 10.18
CA SER A 49 -9.62 -10.73 9.59
C SER A 49 -9.62 -12.04 10.36
N PRO A 50 -10.04 -13.17 9.75
CA PRO A 50 -10.11 -14.45 10.44
C PRO A 50 -8.72 -15.08 10.69
N GLU A 51 -7.72 -14.70 9.89
CA GLU A 51 -6.36 -15.25 9.91
C GLU A 51 -5.35 -14.19 9.45
N ASP A 52 -4.06 -14.43 9.71
CA ASP A 52 -2.93 -13.67 9.14
C ASP A 52 -3.05 -12.12 9.20
N PRO A 53 -3.13 -11.49 10.39
CA PRO A 53 -3.42 -12.07 11.70
C PRO A 53 -4.95 -12.17 11.93
N ALA A 54 -5.34 -13.03 12.87
CA ALA A 54 -6.69 -13.02 13.41
C ALA A 54 -6.89 -11.76 14.26
N ALA A 55 -7.57 -10.75 13.70
CA ALA A 55 -7.75 -9.44 14.33
C ALA A 55 -8.93 -8.67 13.70
N THR A 56 -9.44 -7.70 14.44
CA THR A 56 -10.36 -6.68 13.92
C THR A 56 -9.66 -5.34 13.86
N LEU A 57 -9.58 -4.74 12.68
CA LEU A 57 -9.19 -3.34 12.52
C LEU A 57 -10.43 -2.46 12.63
N ARG A 58 -10.49 -1.60 13.65
CA ARG A 58 -11.59 -0.65 13.82
C ARG A 58 -11.14 0.76 13.50
N PHE A 59 -11.84 1.38 12.55
CA PHE A 59 -11.60 2.74 12.08
C PHE A 59 -12.50 3.75 12.81
N ASP A 60 -12.07 5.01 12.89
CA ASP A 60 -12.90 6.11 13.36
C ASP A 60 -14.14 6.28 12.47
N PRO A 61 -15.32 6.66 13.02
CA PRO A 61 -16.55 6.84 12.25
C PRO A 61 -16.46 7.80 11.06
N ALA A 62 -15.48 8.70 11.02
CA ALA A 62 -15.23 9.58 9.88
C ALA A 62 -14.78 8.81 8.61
N PHE A 63 -14.25 7.59 8.75
CA PHE A 63 -13.70 6.82 7.64
C PHE A 63 -14.71 5.83 7.04
N ARG A 64 -15.21 6.10 5.85
CA ARG A 64 -16.14 5.19 5.16
C ARG A 64 -15.39 4.13 4.36
N HIS A 65 -15.80 2.86 4.48
CA HIS A 65 -15.33 1.81 3.59
C HIS A 65 -15.79 2.04 2.14
N THR A 66 -14.85 2.00 1.19
CA THR A 66 -15.11 2.29 -0.24
C THR A 66 -15.01 1.05 -1.14
N GLY A 67 -14.54 -0.06 -0.60
CA GLY A 67 -14.46 -1.34 -1.29
C GLY A 67 -13.16 -2.08 -0.98
N GLY A 68 -13.18 -3.36 -1.33
CA GLY A 68 -12.00 -4.22 -1.31
C GLY A 68 -11.81 -4.93 -2.65
N GLN A 69 -10.60 -5.44 -2.84
CA GLN A 69 -10.22 -6.22 -4.02
C GLN A 69 -9.17 -7.27 -3.65
N LYS A 70 -9.07 -8.32 -4.44
CA LYS A 70 -7.97 -9.29 -4.37
C LYS A 70 -7.38 -9.56 -5.75
N PHE A 71 -6.10 -9.90 -5.78
CA PHE A 71 -5.37 -10.21 -7.00
C PHE A 71 -4.06 -10.91 -6.64
N ILE A 72 -3.44 -11.58 -7.61
CA ILE A 72 -2.07 -12.07 -7.47
C ILE A 72 -1.13 -10.95 -7.87
N LEU A 73 -0.31 -10.44 -6.95
CA LEU A 73 0.69 -9.40 -7.20
C LEU A 73 1.96 -10.02 -7.82
N TYR A 74 2.37 -9.49 -8.97
CA TYR A 74 3.59 -9.87 -9.70
C TYR A 74 3.76 -11.37 -9.98
N GLY A 75 2.68 -12.16 -9.89
CA GLY A 75 2.72 -13.62 -10.00
C GLY A 75 3.39 -14.32 -8.82
N VAL A 76 3.57 -13.67 -7.67
CA VAL A 76 4.31 -14.23 -6.52
C VAL A 76 3.58 -14.14 -5.19
N ALA A 77 2.61 -13.25 -5.03
CA ALA A 77 1.88 -13.10 -3.77
C ALA A 77 0.37 -12.99 -4.02
N ASP A 78 -0.43 -13.61 -3.14
CA ASP A 78 -1.86 -13.38 -3.03
C ASP A 78 -2.08 -12.13 -2.17
N THR A 79 -2.73 -11.12 -2.76
CA THR A 79 -2.90 -9.80 -2.18
C THR A 79 -4.38 -9.47 -2.08
N GLU A 80 -4.82 -9.03 -0.92
CA GLU A 80 -6.16 -8.51 -0.67
C GLU A 80 -6.07 -7.10 -0.09
N GLN A 81 -6.74 -6.13 -0.71
CA GLN A 81 -6.76 -4.73 -0.29
C GLN A 81 -8.15 -4.28 0.14
N HIS A 82 -8.23 -3.40 1.14
CA HIS A 82 -9.45 -2.71 1.59
C HIS A 82 -9.16 -1.22 1.81
N PHE A 83 -10.13 -0.37 1.49
CA PHE A 83 -9.95 1.08 1.51
C PHE A 83 -11.01 1.79 2.36
N PHE A 84 -10.56 2.57 3.33
CA PHE A 84 -11.42 3.41 4.17
C PHE A 84 -11.01 4.87 3.99
N VAL A 85 -11.96 5.73 3.63
CA VAL A 85 -11.69 7.13 3.25
C VAL A 85 -12.41 8.11 4.16
N GLU A 86 -11.73 9.20 4.48
CA GLU A 86 -12.32 10.42 5.01
C GLU A 86 -12.28 11.47 3.90
N THR A 87 -13.36 12.24 3.75
CA THR A 87 -13.47 13.28 2.73
C THR A 87 -13.60 14.66 3.37
N THR A 88 -13.30 15.70 2.58
CA THR A 88 -13.68 17.07 2.89
C THR A 88 -15.20 17.25 2.70
N ASP A 89 -15.72 18.42 3.08
CA ASP A 89 -17.12 18.79 2.86
C ASP A 89 -17.51 18.83 1.37
N ASP A 90 -16.53 19.01 0.47
CA ASP A 90 -16.69 19.00 -0.99
C ASP A 90 -16.44 17.61 -1.61
N ASP A 91 -16.56 16.53 -0.82
CA ASP A 91 -16.35 15.14 -1.20
C ASP A 91 -14.94 14.82 -1.77
N GLN A 92 -13.96 15.69 -1.55
CA GLN A 92 -12.57 15.43 -1.95
C GLN A 92 -11.90 14.48 -0.96
N LEU A 93 -11.01 13.61 -1.44
CA LEU A 93 -10.29 12.68 -0.56
C LEU A 93 -9.35 13.45 0.35
N LYS A 94 -9.61 13.40 1.67
CA LYS A 94 -8.78 14.04 2.70
C LYS A 94 -7.77 13.05 3.26
N SER A 95 -8.25 11.85 3.60
CA SER A 95 -7.43 10.81 4.19
C SER A 95 -7.86 9.43 3.68
N VAL A 96 -6.91 8.50 3.58
CA VAL A 96 -7.22 7.10 3.24
C VAL A 96 -6.38 6.13 4.05
N TYR A 97 -7.05 5.14 4.62
CA TYR A 97 -6.44 3.88 5.00
C TYR A 97 -6.53 2.91 3.84
N TRP A 98 -5.36 2.53 3.32
CA TRP A 98 -5.19 1.39 2.44
C TRP A 98 -4.66 0.24 3.28
N VAL A 99 -5.52 -0.73 3.56
CA VAL A 99 -5.16 -1.99 4.23
C VAL A 99 -4.84 -3.03 3.17
N GLN A 100 -3.73 -3.74 3.32
CA GLN A 100 -3.28 -4.80 2.42
C GLN A 100 -2.87 -6.02 3.23
N TYR A 101 -3.48 -7.15 2.93
CA TYR A 101 -3.03 -8.47 3.36
C TYR A 101 -2.28 -9.09 2.19
N GLU A 102 -1.04 -9.52 2.41
CA GLU A 102 -0.23 -10.12 1.35
C GLU A 102 0.45 -11.39 1.87
N ALA A 103 0.35 -12.46 1.07
CA ALA A 103 0.98 -13.74 1.36
C ALA A 103 1.70 -14.25 0.12
N TYR A 104 2.98 -14.61 0.24
CA TYR A 104 3.65 -15.31 -0.85
C TYR A 104 2.90 -16.60 -1.21
N LEU A 105 2.84 -16.91 -2.51
CA LEU A 105 2.21 -18.14 -3.00
C LEU A 105 2.94 -19.37 -2.43
N PRO A 106 2.24 -20.51 -2.22
CA PRO A 106 2.83 -21.69 -1.57
C PRO A 106 4.08 -22.27 -2.25
N ASP A 107 4.29 -21.99 -3.53
CA ASP A 107 5.45 -22.41 -4.31
C ASP A 107 6.64 -21.42 -4.23
N LYS A 108 6.51 -20.32 -3.45
CA LYS A 108 7.55 -19.32 -3.23
C LYS A 108 8.10 -19.44 -1.81
N SER A 109 9.42 -19.40 -1.71
CA SER A 109 10.14 -19.45 -0.44
C SER A 109 10.71 -18.08 -0.03
N TYR A 110 10.13 -16.99 -0.52
CA TYR A 110 10.57 -15.63 -0.20
C TYR A 110 10.11 -15.23 1.19
N THR A 111 10.78 -14.23 1.77
CA THR A 111 10.47 -13.69 3.10
C THR A 111 10.51 -12.17 3.04
N TYR A 112 9.64 -11.53 3.80
CA TYR A 112 9.71 -10.09 4.01
C TYR A 112 10.78 -9.75 5.05
N ASP A 113 11.43 -8.61 4.86
CA ASP A 113 12.36 -8.06 5.85
C ASP A 113 12.17 -6.55 5.98
N TYR A 114 11.87 -6.13 7.21
CA TYR A 114 11.59 -4.75 7.58
C TYR A 114 12.46 -4.30 8.76
N THR A 115 13.54 -5.03 9.07
CA THR A 115 14.42 -4.67 10.21
C THR A 115 14.97 -3.24 10.09
N ASP A 116 15.16 -2.77 8.86
CA ASP A 116 15.69 -1.45 8.54
C ASP A 116 14.63 -0.33 8.59
N SER A 117 13.36 -0.64 8.85
CA SER A 117 12.35 0.40 9.08
C SER A 117 12.74 1.25 10.28
N PRO A 118 12.75 2.59 10.14
CA PRO A 118 13.33 3.50 11.14
C PRO A 118 12.52 3.58 12.43
N LEU A 119 11.22 3.29 12.38
CA LEU A 119 10.29 3.46 13.49
C LEU A 119 9.54 2.18 13.83
N ARG A 120 8.97 2.18 15.03
CA ARG A 120 7.98 1.19 15.47
C ARG A 120 6.74 1.91 15.98
N LEU A 121 5.57 1.43 15.59
CA LEU A 121 4.28 1.93 16.07
C LEU A 121 3.51 0.76 16.70
N THR A 122 3.18 0.88 17.98
CA THR A 122 2.34 -0.13 18.66
C THR A 122 0.90 0.34 18.73
N LEU A 123 -0.02 -0.45 18.18
CA LEU A 123 -1.46 -0.27 18.27
C LEU A 123 -2.04 -1.46 19.04
N ASN A 124 -2.55 -1.21 20.25
CA ASN A 124 -3.27 -2.22 21.05
C ASN A 124 -2.55 -3.58 21.21
N GLY A 125 -1.22 -3.56 21.35
CA GLY A 125 -0.39 -4.77 21.51
C GLY A 125 0.19 -5.34 20.21
N TYR A 126 -0.19 -4.80 19.05
CA TYR A 126 0.41 -5.12 17.75
C TYR A 126 1.50 -4.09 17.44
N THR A 127 2.76 -4.55 17.32
CA THR A 127 3.89 -3.68 16.99
C THR A 127 4.21 -3.77 15.51
N PHE A 128 4.07 -2.65 14.82
CA PHE A 128 4.33 -2.50 13.40
C PHE A 128 5.74 -1.96 13.16
N TYR A 129 6.39 -2.45 12.10
CA TYR A 129 7.48 -1.75 11.43
C TYR A 129 6.90 -0.53 10.72
N THR A 130 7.56 0.63 10.82
CA THR A 130 6.99 1.86 10.24
C THR A 130 8.04 2.77 9.63
N ASP A 131 7.66 3.39 8.51
CA ASP A 131 8.30 4.55 7.90
C ASP A 131 7.23 5.59 7.56
N THR A 132 7.66 6.85 7.46
CA THR A 132 6.82 7.95 6.98
C THR A 132 7.56 8.73 5.90
N ALA A 133 6.82 9.38 5.01
CA ALA A 133 7.38 10.32 4.06
C ALA A 133 6.34 11.32 3.57
N VAL A 134 6.84 12.44 3.03
CA VAL A 134 6.06 13.37 2.22
C VAL A 134 6.15 13.03 0.74
N VAL A 135 5.04 13.19 0.03
CA VAL A 135 4.95 12.91 -1.40
C VAL A 135 4.25 14.06 -2.09
N GLU A 136 4.89 14.55 -3.16
CA GLU A 136 4.24 15.33 -4.21
C GLU A 136 3.81 14.37 -5.33
N THR A 137 2.53 14.37 -5.67
CA THR A 137 1.97 13.59 -6.77
C THR A 137 2.35 14.27 -8.09
N ASP A 138 3.18 13.62 -8.88
CA ASP A 138 3.39 14.02 -10.27
C ASP A 138 2.25 13.47 -11.16
N PRO A 139 1.36 14.32 -11.70
CA PRO A 139 0.26 13.89 -12.56
C PRO A 139 0.74 13.31 -13.89
N ASN A 140 1.97 13.62 -14.32
CA ASN A 140 2.57 13.12 -15.56
C ASN A 140 3.35 11.81 -15.36
N ARG A 141 3.70 11.47 -14.11
CA ARG A 141 4.42 10.24 -13.80
C ARG A 141 3.49 9.03 -13.91
N LYS A 142 3.62 8.32 -15.04
CA LYS A 142 2.99 7.01 -15.19
C LYS A 142 3.55 6.05 -14.14
N ARG A 143 2.69 5.59 -13.23
CA ARG A 143 2.99 4.47 -12.34
C ARG A 143 3.25 3.22 -13.19
N ALA A 144 4.18 2.38 -12.75
CA ALA A 144 4.35 1.07 -13.36
C ALA A 144 3.01 0.32 -13.28
N ARG A 145 2.61 -0.29 -14.39
CA ARG A 145 1.35 -1.04 -14.44
C ARG A 145 1.42 -2.21 -13.47
N GLY A 146 0.29 -2.61 -12.88
CA GLY A 146 0.21 -3.83 -12.08
C GLY A 146 0.97 -3.81 -10.75
N THR A 147 1.49 -2.67 -10.30
CA THR A 147 1.91 -2.56 -8.90
C THR A 147 0.68 -2.49 -8.00
N ASP A 148 0.81 -2.94 -6.76
CA ASP A 148 -0.16 -2.77 -5.69
C ASP A 148 -0.72 -1.34 -5.58
N GLY A 149 0.14 -0.32 -5.68
CA GLY A 149 -0.27 1.09 -5.68
C GLY A 149 -1.00 1.54 -6.95
N ALA A 150 -0.76 0.90 -8.09
CA ALA A 150 -1.53 1.14 -9.31
C ALA A 150 -2.93 0.51 -9.19
N MET A 151 -3.02 -0.70 -8.61
CA MET A 151 -4.30 -1.37 -8.32
C MET A 151 -5.13 -0.56 -7.31
N ALA A 152 -4.48 -0.05 -6.24
CA ALA A 152 -5.12 0.79 -5.22
C ALA A 152 -5.71 2.08 -5.82
N ARG A 153 -4.91 2.82 -6.59
CA ARG A 153 -5.33 4.06 -7.25
C ARG A 153 -6.46 3.82 -8.26
N ALA A 154 -6.41 2.72 -9.01
CA ALA A 154 -7.48 2.37 -9.95
C ALA A 154 -8.82 2.12 -9.23
N LEU A 155 -8.80 1.39 -8.11
CA LEU A 155 -10.00 1.18 -7.30
C LEU A 155 -10.53 2.50 -6.73
N LEU A 156 -9.69 3.32 -6.09
CA LEU A 156 -10.09 4.63 -5.55
C LEU A 156 -10.68 5.53 -6.65
N ALA A 157 -10.04 5.61 -7.82
CA ALA A 157 -10.53 6.38 -8.96
C ALA A 157 -11.89 5.88 -9.46
N SER A 158 -12.10 4.55 -9.49
CA SER A 158 -13.42 3.98 -9.84
C SER A 158 -14.53 4.35 -8.87
N ARG A 159 -14.18 4.81 -7.66
CA ARG A 159 -15.09 5.32 -6.62
C ARG A 159 -15.16 6.84 -6.58
N GLY A 160 -14.54 7.54 -7.53
CA GLY A 160 -14.56 8.99 -7.62
C GLY A 160 -13.48 9.70 -6.79
N TYR A 161 -12.52 8.95 -6.24
CA TYR A 161 -11.46 9.52 -5.40
C TYR A 161 -10.14 9.63 -6.14
N THR A 162 -9.48 10.77 -5.96
CA THR A 162 -8.09 11.01 -6.37
C THR A 162 -7.27 11.28 -5.12
N LEU A 163 -6.03 10.77 -5.06
CA LEU A 163 -5.13 11.12 -3.97
C LEU A 163 -4.82 12.63 -3.97
N PRO A 164 -4.56 13.23 -2.80
CA PRO A 164 -4.11 14.61 -2.73
C PRO A 164 -2.85 14.86 -3.57
N ASP A 165 -2.71 16.09 -4.04
CA ASP A 165 -1.53 16.52 -4.81
C ASP A 165 -0.27 16.45 -3.93
N GLU A 166 -0.38 16.82 -2.66
CA GLU A 166 0.70 16.72 -1.68
C GLU A 166 0.17 16.04 -0.42
N TYR A 167 0.86 15.00 0.04
CA TYR A 167 0.41 14.22 1.19
C TYR A 167 1.55 13.70 2.04
N VAL A 168 1.25 13.43 3.30
CA VAL A 168 2.09 12.62 4.19
C VAL A 168 1.55 11.21 4.16
N TYR A 169 2.43 10.21 4.13
CA TYR A 169 2.04 8.83 4.37
C TYR A 169 2.82 8.22 5.53
N ALA A 170 2.20 7.25 6.19
CA ALA A 170 2.88 6.27 7.02
C ALA A 170 2.56 4.88 6.50
N ARG A 171 3.57 4.01 6.43
CA ARG A 171 3.42 2.60 6.10
C ARG A 171 3.70 1.77 7.33
N LEU A 172 2.69 1.07 7.82
CA LEU A 172 2.76 0.18 8.97
C LEU A 172 2.77 -1.27 8.45
N VAL A 173 3.76 -2.07 8.85
CA VAL A 173 3.81 -3.49 8.48
C VAL A 173 3.89 -4.37 9.70
N TYR A 174 3.01 -5.38 9.74
CA TYR A 174 2.99 -6.43 10.73
C TYR A 174 3.23 -7.78 10.06
N LEU A 175 4.31 -8.46 10.45
CA LEU A 175 4.60 -9.82 10.02
C LEU A 175 3.78 -10.77 10.89
N THR A 176 2.96 -11.60 10.25
CA THR A 176 1.89 -12.33 10.96
C THR A 176 2.40 -13.52 11.75
N ASP A 177 3.58 -14.03 11.41
CA ASP A 177 4.26 -15.14 12.06
C ASP A 177 5.78 -15.09 11.79
N GLU A 178 6.52 -16.02 12.41
CA GLU A 178 7.98 -16.12 12.29
C GLU A 178 8.47 -16.55 10.89
N SER A 179 7.60 -17.11 10.04
CA SER A 179 7.98 -17.48 8.67
C SER A 179 8.25 -16.23 7.81
N ARG A 180 7.66 -15.09 8.18
CA ARG A 180 7.73 -13.82 7.43
C ARG A 180 7.29 -13.96 5.97
N GLN A 181 6.42 -14.92 5.66
CA GLN A 181 5.87 -15.10 4.31
C GLN A 181 4.56 -14.35 4.09
N LYS A 182 4.01 -13.78 5.15
CA LYS A 182 2.74 -13.06 5.14
C LYS A 182 2.85 -11.76 5.93
N GLU A 183 2.13 -10.76 5.47
CA GLU A 183 2.09 -9.45 6.09
C GLU A 183 0.68 -8.86 6.09
N LEU A 184 0.40 -8.10 7.15
CA LEU A 184 -0.58 -7.04 7.14
C LEU A 184 0.18 -5.72 6.96
N MET A 185 -0.06 -5.05 5.85
CA MET A 185 0.41 -3.68 5.59
C MET A 185 -0.76 -2.71 5.69
N ILE A 186 -0.57 -1.59 6.38
CA ILE A 186 -1.53 -0.49 6.45
C ILE A 186 -0.79 0.77 6.01
N ILE A 187 -1.24 1.36 4.91
CA ILE A 187 -0.74 2.65 4.45
C ILE A 187 -1.81 3.69 4.79
N PHE A 188 -1.42 4.67 5.59
CA PHE A 188 -2.27 5.80 5.93
C PHE A 188 -1.75 7.05 5.25
N ILE A 189 -2.60 7.71 4.47
CA ILE A 189 -2.30 8.92 3.70
C ILE A 189 -3.18 10.06 4.20
N ASP A 190 -2.58 11.22 4.47
CA ASP A 190 -3.26 12.47 4.83
C ASP A 190 -2.86 13.59 3.86
N ASP A 191 -3.87 14.34 3.41
CA ASP A 191 -3.70 15.58 2.66
C ASP A 191 -2.88 16.60 3.47
N LEU A 192 -1.84 17.15 2.84
CA LEU A 192 -0.97 18.15 3.44
C LEU A 192 -1.55 19.56 3.34
N ALA A 193 -2.44 19.83 2.37
CA ALA A 193 -2.95 21.17 2.07
C ALA A 193 -3.52 21.92 3.30
N PRO A 194 -4.26 21.30 4.23
CA PRO A 194 -4.79 21.98 5.42
C PRO A 194 -3.71 22.55 6.36
N THR A 195 -2.48 22.06 6.28
CA THR A 195 -1.36 22.53 7.12
C THR A 195 -0.67 23.78 6.56
N GLY A 196 -0.95 24.13 5.29
CA GLY A 196 -0.23 25.19 4.56
C GLY A 196 1.22 24.84 4.23
N LEU A 197 1.65 23.59 4.43
CA LEU A 197 2.97 23.07 4.07
C LEU A 197 2.95 22.43 2.70
N THR A 198 4.13 22.25 2.12
CA THR A 198 4.34 21.54 0.86
C THR A 198 5.28 20.35 1.09
N ALA A 199 5.16 19.31 0.26
CA ALA A 199 6.06 18.16 0.31
C ALA A 199 7.50 18.60 0.01
N ALA A 200 7.72 19.47 -0.99
CA ALA A 200 9.04 20.04 -1.26
C ALA A 200 9.59 20.88 -0.10
N GLY A 201 8.71 21.56 0.64
CA GLY A 201 9.06 22.32 1.85
C GLY A 201 9.62 21.45 2.97
N LEU A 202 8.99 20.30 3.18
CA LEU A 202 9.29 19.38 4.29
C LEU A 202 10.44 18.39 4.01
N GLN A 203 10.83 18.21 2.75
CA GLN A 203 11.98 17.37 2.38
C GLN A 203 13.30 17.96 2.87
N ASP A 204 14.33 17.10 2.97
CA ASP A 204 15.68 17.50 3.37
C ASP A 204 16.20 18.68 2.54
N GLY A 205 16.57 19.77 3.21
CA GLY A 205 17.04 21.01 2.58
C GLY A 205 15.95 21.95 2.07
N GLY A 206 14.67 21.59 2.24
CA GLY A 206 13.53 22.45 2.00
C GLY A 206 13.38 23.56 3.06
N PRO A 207 12.61 24.64 2.75
CA PRO A 207 12.41 25.77 3.65
C PRO A 207 11.73 25.45 4.99
N ASP A 208 10.99 24.33 5.08
CA ASP A 208 10.25 23.88 6.26
C ASP A 208 10.78 22.53 6.79
N ALA A 209 11.99 22.11 6.40
CA ALA A 209 12.56 20.81 6.76
C ALA A 209 12.66 20.60 8.28
N ASP A 210 12.84 21.67 9.05
CA ASP A 210 12.88 21.66 10.51
C ASP A 210 11.52 21.33 11.15
N ARG A 211 10.42 21.48 10.40
CA ARG A 211 9.05 21.15 10.84
C ARG A 211 8.69 19.69 10.61
N TRP A 212 9.47 18.94 9.84
CA TRP A 212 9.19 17.53 9.53
C TRP A 212 8.95 16.65 10.77
N PRO A 213 9.77 16.71 11.85
CA PRO A 213 9.53 15.88 13.02
C PRO A 213 8.16 16.11 13.69
N GLU A 214 7.67 17.35 13.69
CA GLU A 214 6.35 17.68 14.24
C GLU A 214 5.22 17.12 13.35
N VAL A 215 5.37 17.24 12.02
CA VAL A 215 4.42 16.71 11.05
C VAL A 215 4.37 15.17 11.11
N GLU A 216 5.53 14.51 11.15
CA GLU A 216 5.63 13.06 11.30
C GLU A 216 4.94 12.57 12.57
N GLN A 217 5.23 13.20 13.71
CA GLN A 217 4.64 12.82 14.99
C GLN A 217 3.11 13.02 14.97
N THR A 218 2.64 14.15 14.44
CA THR A 218 1.20 14.45 14.32
C THR A 218 0.49 13.42 13.45
N HIS A 219 1.11 13.01 12.33
CA HIS A 219 0.57 12.00 11.43
C HIS A 219 0.45 10.63 12.13
N LEU A 220 1.49 10.21 12.85
CA LEU A 220 1.47 8.95 13.60
C LEU A 220 0.46 8.97 14.77
N ASP A 221 0.30 10.12 15.43
CA ASP A 221 -0.68 10.27 16.50
C ASP A 221 -2.11 10.22 15.99
N ARG A 222 -2.38 10.76 14.80
CA ARG A 222 -3.68 10.60 14.15
C ARG A 222 -4.01 9.13 13.92
N ILE A 223 -3.04 8.31 13.51
CA ILE A 223 -3.24 6.85 13.36
C ILE A 223 -3.62 6.22 14.70
N ARG A 224 -2.94 6.57 15.80
CA ARG A 224 -3.27 6.06 17.14
C ARG A 224 -4.68 6.46 17.59
N GLN A 225 -5.18 7.61 17.14
CA GLN A 225 -6.50 8.11 17.50
C GLN A 225 -7.61 7.50 16.65
N THR A 226 -7.33 7.19 15.38
CA THR A 226 -8.36 6.84 14.39
C THR A 226 -8.35 5.39 13.93
N LEU A 227 -7.34 4.61 14.35
CA LEU A 227 -7.26 3.18 14.10
C LEU A 227 -6.95 2.43 15.40
N SER A 228 -7.74 1.40 15.68
CA SER A 228 -7.43 0.41 16.71
C SER A 228 -7.36 -1.00 16.13
N VAL A 229 -6.43 -1.80 16.64
CA VAL A 229 -6.30 -3.22 16.29
C VAL A 229 -6.78 -4.02 17.49
N ARG A 230 -7.68 -4.96 17.29
CA ARG A 230 -8.26 -5.74 18.39
C ARG A 230 -8.11 -7.22 18.09
N PRO A 231 -8.06 -8.08 19.12
CA PRO A 231 -8.33 -9.49 18.92
C PRO A 231 -9.63 -9.67 18.13
N LEU A 232 -9.69 -10.69 17.28
CA LEU A 232 -10.91 -10.99 16.55
C LEU A 232 -12.01 -11.37 17.55
N ASP A 233 -13.02 -10.51 17.66
CA ASP A 233 -14.25 -10.83 18.39
C ASP A 233 -15.02 -11.83 17.53
N VAL A 234 -14.96 -13.12 17.90
CA VAL A 234 -15.85 -14.14 17.34
C VAL A 234 -17.16 -14.03 18.12
N PRO A 235 -18.28 -13.62 17.50
CA PRO A 235 -19.58 -13.71 18.17
C PRO A 235 -19.82 -15.18 18.54
N GLU A 236 -20.14 -15.44 19.82
CA GLU A 236 -20.65 -16.76 20.26
C GLU A 236 -21.92 -17.16 19.50
#